data_AF-A0A0J8J9E0-F1
#
_entry.id   AF-A0A0J8J9E0-F1
#
_cell.length_a   1.000
_cell.length_b   1.000
_cell.length_c   1.000
_cell.angle_alpha   90.00
_cell.angle_beta   90.00
_cell.angle_gamma   90.00
#
_symmetry.space_group_name_H-M   'P 1'
#
loop_
_entity.id
_entity.type
_entity.pdbx_description
1 polymer ?
#
loop_
_entity_poly.entity_id
_entity_poly.type
_entity_poly.pdbx_seq_one_letter_code
_entity_poly.pdbx_strand_id
1 'polypeptide(L)'
;MHMHRRTPEMITREIYRISEEKYRAEQSQRKLEHLEEAFDEHIYQKDRLFGELQQTFLTGEMAYETESRVGWLKREQHLIMDKITTEREQLRQKRYLLDEQEESLYRVRRNAWKETE
;
A
#
# COMPACT_ATOMS: atom_id res chain seq x y z
N MET A 1 -33.04 -16.69 -22.21
CA MET A 1 -31.75 -16.35 -21.57
C MET A 1 -31.51 -17.32 -20.42
N HIS A 2 -30.68 -18.35 -20.62
CA HIS A 2 -30.31 -19.26 -19.53
C HIS A 2 -29.34 -18.53 -18.61
N MET A 3 -29.82 -18.02 -17.47
CA MET A 3 -28.94 -17.70 -16.36
C MET A 3 -28.23 -19.00 -15.97
N HIS A 4 -26.94 -19.12 -16.28
CA HIS A 4 -26.11 -20.19 -15.73
C HIS A 4 -26.14 -20.05 -14.21
N ARG A 5 -26.92 -20.91 -13.52
CA ARG A 5 -26.85 -21.02 -12.07
C ARG A 5 -25.42 -21.42 -11.72
N ARG A 6 -24.72 -20.56 -10.97
CA ARG A 6 -23.37 -20.87 -10.47
C ARG A 6 -23.49 -22.06 -9.52
N THR A 7 -22.74 -23.14 -9.76
CA THR A 7 -22.74 -24.29 -8.84
C THR A 7 -21.98 -23.95 -7.56
N PRO A 8 -22.27 -24.63 -6.43
CA PRO A 8 -21.53 -24.43 -5.20
C PRO A 8 -20.01 -24.63 -5.34
N GLU A 9 -19.56 -25.54 -6.21
CA GLU A 9 -18.15 -25.80 -6.51
C GLU A 9 -17.51 -24.62 -7.27
N MET A 10 -18.23 -24.03 -8.22
CA MET A 10 -17.76 -22.83 -8.93
C MET A 10 -17.58 -21.65 -7.96
N ILE A 11 -18.55 -21.44 -7.07
CA ILE A 11 -18.49 -20.38 -6.06
C ILE A 11 -17.35 -20.64 -5.07
N THR A 12 -17.12 -21.89 -4.70
CA THR A 12 -16.01 -22.28 -3.80
C THR A 12 -14.65 -21.98 -4.43
N ARG A 13 -14.45 -22.26 -5.73
CA ARG A 13 -13.22 -21.88 -6.44
C ARG A 13 -13.03 -20.36 -6.48
N GLU A 14 -14.11 -19.61 -6.64
CA GLU A 14 -14.07 -18.14 -6.65
C GLU A 14 -13.69 -17.57 -5.28
N ILE A 15 -14.21 -18.14 -4.18
CA ILE A 15 -13.80 -17.81 -2.81
C ILE A 15 -12.30 -18.07 -2.62
N TYR A 16 -11.80 -19.25 -3.00
CA TYR A 16 -10.37 -19.56 -2.88
C TYR A 16 -9.48 -18.56 -3.60
N ARG A 17 -9.87 -18.15 -4.82
CA ARG A 17 -9.15 -17.11 -5.58
C ARG A 17 -9.12 -15.78 -4.84
N ILE A 18 -10.24 -15.36 -4.25
CA ILE A 18 -10.32 -14.12 -3.45
C ILE A 18 -9.41 -14.22 -2.22
N SER A 19 -9.42 -15.35 -1.52
CA SER A 19 -8.54 -15.57 -0.36
C SER A 19 -7.05 -15.49 -0.75
N GLU A 20 -6.66 -16.02 -1.91
CA GLU A 20 -5.30 -15.85 -2.44
C GLU A 20 -4.97 -14.39 -2.77
N GLU A 21 -5.91 -13.65 -3.38
CA GLU A 21 -5.73 -12.24 -3.68
C GLU A 21 -5.61 -11.38 -2.41
N LYS A 22 -6.36 -11.71 -1.36
CA LYS A 22 -6.23 -11.10 -0.02
C LYS A 22 -4.85 -11.34 0.57
N TYR A 23 -4.37 -12.58 0.53
CA TYR A 23 -3.02 -12.91 1.00
C TYR A 23 -1.95 -12.11 0.24
N ARG A 24 -2.06 -11.99 -1.09
CA ARG A 24 -1.13 -11.17 -1.88
C ARG A 24 -1.20 -9.69 -1.49
N ALA A 25 -2.39 -9.15 -1.26
CA ALA A 25 -2.56 -7.77 -0.80
C ALA A 25 -1.91 -7.53 0.57
N GLU A 26 -2.03 -8.48 1.50
CA GLU A 26 -1.34 -8.42 2.80
C GLU A 26 0.18 -8.46 2.67
N GLN A 27 0.72 -9.30 1.78
CA GLN A 27 2.15 -9.31 1.50
C GLN A 27 2.64 -7.98 0.91
N SER A 28 1.87 -7.38 0.00
CA SER A 28 2.19 -6.05 -0.53
C SER A 28 2.13 -4.97 0.55
N GLN A 29 1.16 -5.03 1.46
CA GLN A 29 1.05 -4.09 2.57
C GLN A 29 2.29 -4.17 3.49
N ARG A 30 2.72 -5.38 3.88
CA ARG A 30 3.94 -5.55 4.71
C ARG A 30 5.19 -5.02 4.02
N LYS A 31 5.31 -5.24 2.71
CA LYS A 31 6.44 -4.70 1.94
C LYS A 31 6.42 -3.17 1.92
N LEU A 32 5.24 -2.57 1.78
CA LEU A 32 5.08 -1.12 1.83
C LEU A 32 5.47 -0.57 3.21
N GLU A 33 5.00 -1.21 4.30
CA GLU A 33 5.37 -0.84 5.68
C GLU A 33 6.90 -0.87 5.89
N HIS A 34 7.60 -1.90 5.40
CA HIS A 34 9.06 -1.95 5.50
C HIS A 34 9.77 -0.88 4.64
N LEU A 35 9.22 -0.53 3.48
CA LEU A 35 9.77 0.54 2.65
C LEU A 35 9.56 1.91 3.31
N GLU A 36 8.41 2.12 3.96
CA GLU A 36 8.12 3.31 4.77
C GLU A 36 9.15 3.46 5.90
N GLU A 37 9.36 2.40 6.69
CA GLU A 37 10.33 2.40 7.79
C GLU A 37 11.76 2.73 7.31
N ALA A 38 12.21 2.08 6.23
CA ALA A 38 13.53 2.35 5.66
C ALA A 38 13.66 3.78 5.13
N PHE A 39 12.58 4.32 4.54
CA PHE A 39 12.57 5.69 4.03
C PHE A 39 12.64 6.72 5.16
N ASP A 40 11.89 6.51 6.25
CA ASP A 40 11.94 7.35 7.45
C ASP A 40 13.33 7.37 8.08
N GLU A 41 14.01 6.22 8.13
CA GLU A 41 15.39 6.15 8.62
C GLU A 41 16.34 6.97 7.73
N HIS A 42 16.21 6.87 6.40
CA HIS A 42 17.01 7.67 5.47
C HIS A 42 16.74 9.17 5.60
N ILE A 43 15.49 9.58 5.82
CA ILE A 43 15.13 10.98 6.09
C ILE A 43 15.85 11.47 7.34
N TYR A 44 15.80 10.68 8.42
CA TYR A 44 16.45 11.03 9.69
C TYR A 44 17.97 11.19 9.53
N GLN A 45 18.63 10.24 8.87
CA GLN A 45 20.08 10.30 8.61
C GLN A 45 20.43 11.53 7.75
N LYS A 46 19.63 11.79 6.72
CA LYS A 46 19.78 12.94 5.82
C LYS A 46 19.63 14.26 6.59
N ASP A 47 18.59 14.41 7.42
CA ASP A 47 18.38 15.64 8.21
C ASP A 47 19.49 15.87 9.23
N ARG A 48 20.02 14.80 9.85
CA ARG A 48 21.19 14.89 10.73
C ARG A 48 22.42 15.43 9.99
N LEU A 49 22.76 14.83 8.85
CA LEU A 49 23.91 15.25 8.04
C LEU A 49 23.77 16.70 7.55
N PHE A 50 22.57 17.12 7.18
CA PHE A 50 22.34 18.51 6.80
C PHE A 50 22.46 19.47 7.97
N GLY A 51 22.01 19.08 9.16
CA GLY A 51 22.27 19.85 10.37
C GLY A 51 23.76 20.05 10.61
N GLU A 52 24.58 19.00 10.48
CA GLU A 52 26.04 19.06 10.61
C GLU A 52 26.68 19.98 9.56
N LEU A 53 26.23 19.90 8.30
CA LEU A 53 26.71 20.76 7.21
C LEU A 53 26.35 22.23 7.44
N GLN A 54 25.14 22.53 7.92
CA GLN A 54 24.71 23.90 8.23
C GLN A 54 25.52 24.52 9.37
N GLN A 55 25.89 23.73 10.38
CA GLN A 55 26.77 24.20 11.46
C GLN A 55 28.22 24.41 10.99
N THR A 56 28.66 23.64 9.99
CA THR A 56 30.02 23.75 9.43
C THR A 56 30.15 24.94 8.46
N PHE A 57 29.16 25.11 7.59
CA PHE A 57 29.11 26.15 6.57
C PHE A 57 28.00 27.15 6.89
N LEU A 58 28.28 28.06 7.82
CA LEU A 58 27.32 29.07 8.28
C LEU A 58 27.04 30.16 7.23
N THR A 59 28.02 30.48 6.39
CA THR A 59 27.92 31.51 5.34
C THR A 59 28.75 31.14 4.11
N GLY A 60 28.54 31.87 3.02
CA GLY A 60 29.27 31.67 1.76
C GLY A 60 28.58 30.71 0.79
N GLU A 61 29.25 30.44 -0.32
CA GLU A 61 28.72 29.65 -1.44
C GLU A 61 28.28 28.24 -1.03
N MET A 62 29.08 27.58 -0.18
CA MET A 62 28.76 26.24 0.35
C MET A 62 27.48 26.21 1.19
N ALA A 63 27.20 27.28 1.95
CA ALA A 63 25.96 27.39 2.72
C ALA A 63 24.75 27.47 1.79
N TYR A 64 24.84 28.30 0.74
CA TYR A 64 23.80 28.47 -0.27
C TYR A 64 23.54 27.18 -1.06
N GLU A 65 24.60 26.50 -1.53
CA GLU A 65 24.46 25.24 -2.25
C GLU A 65 23.81 24.15 -1.39
N THR A 66 24.21 24.06 -0.12
CA THR A 66 23.65 23.10 0.84
C THR A 66 22.15 23.35 1.04
N GLU A 67 21.76 24.60 1.28
CA GLU A 67 20.34 24.97 1.45
C GLU A 67 19.51 24.67 0.20
N SER A 68 20.03 24.98 -0.98
CA SER A 68 19.37 24.66 -2.26
C SER A 68 19.14 23.15 -2.44
N ARG A 69 20.17 22.33 -2.17
CA ARG A 69 20.08 20.86 -2.23
C ARG A 69 19.10 20.31 -1.21
N VAL A 70 19.10 20.83 0.01
CA VAL A 70 18.11 20.46 1.05
C VAL A 70 16.69 20.76 0.59
N GLY A 71 16.47 21.95 0.02
CA GLY A 71 15.18 22.34 -0.51
C GLY A 71 14.69 21.39 -1.61
N TRP A 72 15.57 20.98 -2.52
CA TRP A 72 15.26 19.97 -3.53
C TRP A 72 14.92 18.60 -2.92
N LEU A 73 15.76 18.10 -2.02
CA LEU A 73 15.52 16.80 -1.36
C LEU A 73 14.24 16.78 -0.54
N LYS A 74 13.86 17.88 0.12
CA LYS A 74 12.57 17.98 0.82
C LYS A 74 11.38 17.86 -0.13
N ARG A 75 11.46 18.44 -1.33
CA ARG A 75 10.40 18.30 -2.34
C ARG A 75 10.27 16.86 -2.82
N GLU A 76 11.39 16.21 -3.14
CA GLU A 76 11.39 14.79 -3.53
C GLU A 76 10.86 13.91 -2.40
N GLN A 77 11.24 14.21 -1.15
CA GLN A 77 10.72 13.51 0.03
C GLN A 77 9.20 13.60 0.12
N HIS A 78 8.62 14.79 -0.05
CA HIS A 78 7.16 14.95 -0.07
C HIS A 78 6.50 14.13 -1.17
N LEU A 79 7.06 14.14 -2.39
CA LEU A 79 6.53 13.35 -3.51
C LEU A 79 6.54 11.84 -3.23
N ILE A 80 7.57 11.34 -2.55
CA ILE A 80 7.66 9.93 -2.16
C ILE A 80 6.62 9.60 -1.08
N MET A 81 6.50 10.45 -0.05
CA MET A 81 5.50 10.27 1.02
C MET A 81 4.06 10.28 0.50
N ASP A 82 3.77 11.15 -0.48
CA ASP A 82 2.46 11.21 -1.11
C ASP A 82 2.15 9.91 -1.89
N LYS A 83 3.14 9.36 -2.61
CA LYS A 83 3.00 8.08 -3.32
C LYS A 83 2.75 6.93 -2.35
N ILE A 84 3.56 6.85 -1.29
CA ILE A 84 3.40 5.88 -0.21
C ILE A 84 1.98 5.94 0.37
N THR A 85 1.52 7.15 0.73
CA THR A 85 0.18 7.37 1.29
C THR A 85 -0.91 6.90 0.33
N THR A 86 -0.76 7.21 -0.96
CA THR A 86 -1.69 6.81 -2.02
C THR A 86 -1.73 5.29 -2.17
N GLU A 87 -0.59 4.62 -2.25
CA GLU A 87 -0.51 3.16 -2.37
C GLU A 87 -1.12 2.46 -1.15
N ARG A 88 -0.88 2.99 0.05
CA ARG A 88 -1.46 2.47 1.29
C ARG A 88 -2.98 2.52 1.26
N GLU A 89 -3.56 3.64 0.83
CA GLU A 89 -5.01 3.80 0.74
C GLU A 89 -5.60 2.88 -0.35
N GLN A 90 -4.93 2.75 -1.51
CA GLN A 90 -5.35 1.83 -2.56
C GLN A 90 -5.35 0.37 -2.10
N LEU A 91 -4.32 -0.07 -1.38
CA LEU A 91 -4.24 -1.42 -0.81
C LEU A 91 -5.34 -1.67 0.22
N ARG A 92 -5.62 -0.68 1.07
CA ARG A 92 -6.70 -0.73 2.06
C ARG A 92 -8.07 -0.88 1.39
N GLN A 93 -8.36 -0.05 0.39
CA GLN A 93 -9.62 -0.12 -0.36
C GLN A 93 -9.75 -1.46 -1.10
N LYS A 94 -8.67 -1.95 -1.70
CA LYS A 94 -8.64 -3.25 -2.36
C LYS A 94 -8.97 -4.39 -1.40
N ARG A 95 -8.38 -4.41 -0.20
CA ARG A 95 -8.68 -5.43 0.82
C ARG A 95 -10.15 -5.37 1.26
N TYR A 96 -10.66 -4.17 1.52
CA TYR A 96 -12.07 -3.97 1.88
C TYR A 96 -13.03 -4.54 0.81
N LEU A 97 -12.78 -4.25 -0.47
CA LEU A 97 -13.59 -4.79 -1.57
C LEU A 97 -13.50 -6.32 -1.68
N LEU A 98 -12.31 -6.90 -1.47
CA LEU A 98 -12.14 -8.35 -1.48
C LEU A 98 -12.89 -9.01 -0.31
N ASP A 99 -12.92 -8.38 0.86
CA ASP A 99 -13.67 -8.86 2.03
C ASP A 99 -15.18 -8.87 1.75
N GLU A 100 -15.73 -7.78 1.21
CA GLU A 100 -17.14 -7.70 0.82
C GLU A 100 -17.51 -8.75 -0.24
N GLN A 101 -16.64 -8.92 -1.25
CA GLN A 101 -16.85 -9.92 -2.30
C GLN A 101 -16.85 -11.34 -1.72
N GLU A 102 -15.88 -11.68 -0.86
CA GLU A 102 -15.81 -12.99 -0.21
C GLU A 102 -17.06 -13.27 0.63
N GLU A 103 -17.51 -12.30 1.43
CA GLU A 103 -18.72 -12.43 2.24
C GLU A 103 -19.97 -12.63 1.36
N SER A 104 -20.08 -11.89 0.26
CA SER A 104 -21.17 -12.06 -0.70
C SER A 104 -21.20 -13.47 -1.28
N LEU A 105 -20.04 -14.02 -1.65
CA LEU A 105 -19.95 -15.37 -2.22
C LEU A 105 -20.29 -16.44 -1.19
N TYR A 106 -19.94 -16.25 0.09
CA TYR A 106 -20.39 -17.15 1.15
C TYR A 106 -21.92 -17.20 1.25
N ARG A 107 -22.60 -16.05 1.14
CA ARG A 107 -24.07 -15.98 1.14
C ARG A 107 -24.66 -16.66 -0.10
N VAL A 108 -24.12 -16.39 -1.29
CA VAL A 108 -24.58 -17.01 -2.55
C VAL A 108 -24.37 -18.52 -2.51
N ARG A 109 -23.20 -18.99 -2.05
CA ARG A 109 -22.90 -20.42 -1.92
C ARG A 109 -23.89 -21.12 -1.00
N ARG A 110 -24.20 -20.52 0.15
CA ARG A 110 -25.17 -21.07 1.11
C ARG A 110 -26.56 -21.22 0.49
N ASN A 111 -27.00 -20.26 -0.32
CA ASN A 111 -28.28 -20.33 -1.01
C ASN A 111 -28.26 -21.41 -2.11
N ALA A 112 -27.18 -21.49 -2.89
CA ALA A 112 -27.00 -22.52 -3.92
C ALA A 112 -27.08 -23.94 -3.34
N TRP A 113 -26.47 -24.18 -2.16
CA TRP A 113 -26.58 -25.46 -1.46
C TRP A 113 -28.00 -25.80 -1.02
N LYS A 114 -28.77 -24.81 -0.54
CA LYS A 114 -30.18 -25.01 -0.14
C LYS A 114 -31.10 -25.29 -1.32
N GLU A 115 -30.73 -24.87 -2.53
CA GLU A 115 -31.49 -25.14 -3.76
C GLU A 115 -31.18 -26.50 -4.38
N THR A 116 -30.07 -27.13 -3.96
CA THR A 116 -29.68 -28.50 -4.36
C THR A 116 -30.14 -29.59 -3.39
N GLU A 117 -30.62 -29.21 -2.20
CA GLU A 117 -31.35 -30.08 -1.26
C GLU A 117 -32.83 -30.18 -1.65
#